data_AF-A0A0H4A432-F1
#
_entry.id   AF-A0A0H4A432-F1
#
_cell.length_a   1.000
_cell.length_b   1.000
_cell.length_c   1.000
_cell.angle_alpha   90.00
_cell.angle_beta   90.00
_cell.angle_gamma   90.00
#
_symmetry.space_group_name_H-M   'P 1'
#
loop_
_entity.id
_entity.type
_entity.pdbx_description
1 polymer ?
#
loop_
_entity_poly.entity_id
_entity_poly.type
_entity_poly.pdbx_seq_one_letter_code
_entity_poly.pdbx_strand_id
1 'polypeptide(L)'
;QMFERSSDLLRDYGIDFREVLRTWCYLDNIDRDYDEFNLSRNEFFRKNEVQRLPASTGIRAGLHPQGTLCGMDLYALLNTEGAQIEIMHTPTLNEAPEYGASFSRGLQLSLPDKHILFISGTKARRT
;
A
#
# COMPACT_ATOMS: atom_id res chain seq x y z
N GLN A 1 5.29 -13.25 4.26
CA GLN A 1 6.74 -12.97 4.44
C GLN A 1 7.15 -11.60 3.93
N MET A 2 6.75 -11.17 2.72
CA MET A 2 7.10 -9.86 2.16
C MET A 2 6.80 -8.68 3.10
N PHE A 3 5.57 -8.58 3.60
CA PHE A 3 5.16 -7.51 4.52
C PHE A 3 5.90 -7.54 5.87
N GLU A 4 6.12 -8.73 6.44
CA GLU A 4 6.85 -8.86 7.71
C GLU A 4 8.30 -8.39 7.54
N ARG A 5 8.99 -8.78 6.46
CA ARG A 5 10.35 -8.31 6.16
C ARG A 5 10.42 -6.79 5.99
N SER A 6 9.42 -6.19 5.34
CA SER A 6 9.36 -4.73 5.23
C SER A 6 9.12 -4.05 6.58
N SER A 7 8.32 -4.67 7.46
CA SER A 7 8.08 -4.16 8.82
C SER A 7 9.36 -4.18 9.64
N ASP A 8 10.12 -5.28 9.57
CA ASP A 8 11.40 -5.41 10.25
C ASP A 8 12.42 -4.36 9.75
N LEU A 9 12.51 -4.17 8.43
CA LEU A 9 13.37 -3.13 7.86
C LEU A 9 12.98 -1.73 8.35
N LEU A 10 11.69 -1.40 8.42
CA LEU A 10 11.23 -0.10 8.92
C LEU A 10 11.60 0.12 10.39
N ARG A 11 11.56 -0.95 11.21
CA ARG A 11 11.98 -0.90 12.63
C ARG A 11 13.45 -0.59 12.79
N ASP A 12 14.31 -1.02 11.86
CA ASP A 12 15.73 -0.65 11.85
C ASP A 12 15.93 0.87 11.67
N TYR A 13 14.96 1.56 11.05
CA TYR A 13 14.91 3.03 10.94
C TYR A 13 14.06 3.70 12.04
N GLY A 14 13.62 2.94 13.05
CA GLY A 14 12.87 3.47 14.19
C GLY A 14 11.40 3.79 13.92
N ILE A 15 10.84 3.35 12.78
CA ILE A 15 9.43 3.57 12.45
C ILE A 15 8.67 2.25 12.27
N ASP A 16 7.34 2.35 12.26
CA ASP A 16 6.44 1.22 12.07
C ASP A 16 5.77 1.27 10.70
N PHE A 17 5.22 0.15 10.24
CA PHE A 17 4.48 0.07 8.97
C PHE A 17 3.30 1.05 8.90
N ARG A 18 2.74 1.49 10.03
CA ARG A 18 1.73 2.57 10.10
C ARG A 18 2.19 3.88 9.46
N GLU A 19 3.51 4.12 9.34
CA GLU A 19 4.07 5.31 8.70
C GLU A 19 4.28 5.17 7.18
N VAL A 20 3.89 4.03 6.61
CA VAL A 20 3.90 3.83 5.16
C VAL A 20 2.78 4.68 4.52
N LEU A 21 3.16 5.45 3.49
CA LEU A 21 2.26 6.31 2.72
C LEU A 21 1.85 5.63 1.41
N ARG A 22 2.71 4.78 0.85
CA ARG A 22 2.52 4.27 -0.49
C ARG A 22 3.17 2.90 -0.66
N THR A 23 2.49 2.01 -1.38
CA THR A 23 3.02 0.69 -1.76
C THR A 23 2.80 0.42 -3.25
N TRP A 24 3.77 -0.25 -3.88
CA TRP A 24 3.62 -0.89 -5.18
C TRP A 24 3.90 -2.37 -5.01
N CYS A 25 2.91 -3.19 -5.30
CA CYS A 25 2.96 -4.63 -5.13
C CYS A 25 2.99 -5.28 -6.52
N TYR A 26 3.98 -6.12 -6.73
CA TYR A 26 4.26 -6.77 -8.00
C TYR A 26 4.01 -8.26 -7.82
N LEU A 27 3.18 -8.85 -8.68
CA LEU A 27 2.89 -10.27 -8.66
C LEU A 27 3.32 -10.89 -10.00
N ASP A 28 4.05 -12.02 -9.94
CA ASP A 28 4.46 -12.74 -11.15
C ASP A 28 3.22 -13.26 -11.92
N ASN A 29 2.29 -13.89 -11.17
CA ASN A 29 1.00 -14.31 -11.70
C ASN A 29 -0.21 -13.71 -10.98
N ILE A 30 -0.52 -12.45 -11.29
CA ILE A 30 -1.64 -11.74 -10.64
C ILE A 30 -2.99 -12.46 -10.78
N ASP A 31 -3.28 -13.10 -11.92
CA ASP A 31 -4.59 -13.75 -12.10
C ASP A 31 -4.78 -14.98 -11.20
N ARG A 32 -3.68 -15.63 -10.78
CA ARG A 32 -3.69 -16.79 -9.89
C ARG A 32 -3.57 -16.37 -8.42
N ASP A 33 -2.71 -15.41 -8.13
CA ASP A 33 -2.19 -15.18 -6.77
C ASP A 33 -2.81 -13.96 -6.08
N TYR A 34 -3.62 -13.15 -6.77
CA TYR A 34 -4.11 -11.87 -6.23
C TYR A 34 -5.02 -12.03 -5.00
N ASP A 35 -5.86 -13.07 -4.96
CA ASP A 35 -6.76 -13.29 -3.82
C ASP A 35 -5.99 -13.68 -2.55
N GLU A 36 -5.04 -14.61 -2.67
CA GLU A 36 -4.16 -15.00 -1.56
C GLU A 36 -3.28 -13.83 -1.10
N PHE A 37 -2.77 -13.04 -2.04
CA PHE A 37 -2.05 -11.81 -1.74
C PHE A 37 -2.91 -10.82 -0.92
N ASN A 38 -4.16 -10.60 -1.32
CA ASN A 38 -5.07 -9.72 -0.59
C ASN A 38 -5.37 -10.26 0.82
N LEU A 39 -5.60 -11.56 0.98
CA LEU A 39 -5.78 -12.18 2.29
C LEU A 39 -4.57 -11.93 3.20
N SER A 40 -3.36 -12.19 2.69
CA SER A 40 -2.13 -11.96 3.45
C SER A 40 -1.92 -10.49 3.82
N ARG A 41 -2.20 -9.56 2.90
CA ARG A 41 -2.12 -8.11 3.17
C ARG A 41 -3.10 -7.70 4.26
N ASN A 42 -4.35 -8.14 4.16
CA ASN A 42 -5.40 -7.76 5.10
C ASN A 42 -5.11 -8.32 6.50
N GLU A 43 -4.63 -9.56 6.59
CA GLU A 43 -4.21 -10.16 7.87
C GLU A 43 -3.05 -9.37 8.49
N PHE A 44 -2.03 -9.04 7.69
CA PHE A 44 -0.88 -8.26 8.15
C PHE A 44 -1.29 -6.87 8.64
N PHE A 45 -2.14 -6.14 7.90
CA PHE A 45 -2.63 -4.82 8.31
C PHE A 45 -3.45 -4.89 9.59
N ARG A 46 -4.32 -5.90 9.73
CA ARG A 46 -5.08 -6.12 10.97
C ARG A 46 -4.16 -6.40 12.15
N LYS A 47 -3.16 -7.26 11.99
CA LYS A 47 -2.21 -7.64 13.05
C LYS A 47 -1.34 -6.48 13.51
N ASN A 48 -0.96 -5.58 12.60
CA ASN A 48 -0.12 -4.42 12.89
C ASN A 48 -0.93 -3.13 13.09
N GLU A 49 -2.25 -3.23 13.26
CA GLU A 49 -3.15 -2.11 13.52
C GLU A 49 -3.00 -0.95 12.51
N VAL A 50 -2.79 -1.30 11.23
CA VAL A 50 -2.67 -0.33 10.15
C VAL A 50 -4.06 0.22 9.82
N GLN A 51 -4.45 1.29 10.52
CA GLN A 51 -5.73 1.96 10.32
C GLN A 51 -5.71 2.88 9.09
N ARG A 52 -4.63 3.65 8.92
CA ARG A 52 -4.44 4.52 7.76
C ARG A 52 -3.82 3.72 6.62
N LEU A 53 -4.67 3.13 5.78
CA LEU A 53 -4.22 2.29 4.67
C LEU A 53 -3.38 3.09 3.66
N PRO A 54 -2.19 2.58 3.25
CA PRO A 54 -1.37 3.26 2.26
C PRO A 54 -2.09 3.31 0.91
N ALA A 55 -1.74 4.31 0.10
CA ALA A 55 -2.10 4.28 -1.30
C ALA A 55 -1.39 3.04 -1.90
N SER A 56 -2.07 2.22 -2.69
CA SER A 56 -1.46 1.01 -3.27
C SER A 56 -1.68 0.87 -4.76
N THR A 57 -0.75 0.21 -5.45
CA THR A 57 -0.97 -0.39 -6.78
C THR A 57 -0.58 -1.85 -6.71
N GLY A 58 -1.42 -2.74 -7.23
CA GLY A 58 -1.10 -4.15 -7.44
C GLY A 58 -1.11 -4.45 -8.94
N ILE A 59 0.02 -4.89 -9.50
CA ILE A 59 0.15 -5.16 -10.94
C ILE A 59 0.97 -6.42 -11.20
N ARG A 60 0.80 -6.99 -12.41
CA ARG A 60 1.65 -8.06 -12.91
C ARG A 60 3.04 -7.51 -13.26
N ALA A 61 4.09 -8.19 -12.86
CA ALA A 61 5.46 -7.90 -13.29
C ALA A 61 6.33 -9.16 -13.31
N GLY A 62 7.29 -9.24 -14.24
CA GLY A 62 8.35 -10.24 -14.16
C GLY A 62 9.33 -9.88 -13.05
N LEU A 63 9.63 -10.83 -12.17
CA LEU A 63 10.46 -10.60 -10.99
C LEU A 63 11.81 -11.31 -11.10
N HIS A 64 12.83 -10.71 -10.47
CA HIS A 64 14.17 -11.29 -10.35
C HIS A 64 14.51 -11.50 -8.87
N PRO A 65 15.11 -12.65 -8.49
CA PRO A 65 15.45 -13.80 -9.33
C PRO A 65 14.22 -14.55 -9.86
N GLN A 66 14.41 -15.34 -10.93
CA GLN A 66 13.35 -16.19 -11.49
C GLN A 66 12.77 -17.11 -10.40
N GLY A 67 11.44 -17.28 -10.40
CA GLY A 67 10.71 -18.02 -9.37
C GLY A 67 10.25 -17.16 -8.19
N THR A 68 10.59 -15.87 -8.14
CA THR A 68 10.01 -14.93 -7.17
C THR A 68 8.52 -14.72 -7.48
N LEU A 69 7.65 -14.99 -6.50
CA LEU A 69 6.20 -14.93 -6.69
C LEU A 69 5.65 -13.50 -6.55
N CYS A 70 6.19 -12.72 -5.62
CA CYS A 70 5.77 -11.35 -5.38
C CYS A 70 6.91 -10.48 -4.85
N GLY A 71 6.82 -9.17 -5.10
CA GLY A 71 7.73 -8.14 -4.60
C GLY A 71 6.97 -6.87 -4.25
N MET A 72 7.61 -5.97 -3.50
CA MET A 72 7.00 -4.71 -3.11
C MET A 72 8.03 -3.60 -2.94
N ASP A 73 7.67 -2.43 -3.46
CA ASP A 73 8.28 -1.15 -3.10
C ASP A 73 7.34 -0.39 -2.16
N LEU A 74 7.92 0.39 -1.24
CA LEU A 74 7.15 1.24 -0.34
C LEU A 74 7.79 2.63 -0.19
N TYR A 75 6.97 3.59 0.22
CA TYR A 75 7.39 4.92 0.65
C TYR A 75 6.86 5.15 2.06
N ALA A 76 7.74 5.45 3.01
CA ALA A 76 7.39 5.71 4.40
C ALA A 76 7.95 7.06 4.87
N LEU A 77 7.28 7.65 5.84
CA LEU A 77 7.70 8.91 6.45
C LEU A 77 8.49 8.62 7.74
N LEU A 78 9.78 8.95 7.75
CA LEU A 78 10.64 8.72 8.92
C LEU A 78 10.36 9.69 10.08
N ASN A 79 9.97 10.93 9.77
CA ASN A 79 9.64 11.94 10.75
C ASN A 79 8.27 12.56 10.43
N THR A 80 7.33 12.41 11.35
CA THR A 80 5.95 12.89 11.23
C THR A 80 5.73 14.27 11.84
N GLU A 81 6.75 14.89 12.44
CA GLU A 81 6.64 16.20 13.05
C GLU A 81 6.23 17.27 12.01
N GLY A 82 5.12 17.96 12.29
CA GLY A 82 4.56 18.96 11.37
C GLY A 82 3.92 18.40 10.11
N ALA A 83 3.86 17.07 9.95
CA ALA A 83 3.17 16.42 8.84
C ALA A 83 1.72 16.15 9.19
N GLN A 84 0.82 16.46 8.25
CA GLN A 84 -0.58 16.02 8.29
C GLN A 84 -0.82 15.04 7.17
N ILE A 85 -1.39 13.88 7.49
CA ILE A 85 -1.64 12.81 6.53
C ILE A 85 -3.14 12.52 6.49
N GLU A 86 -3.73 12.65 5.31
CA GLU A 86 -5.17 12.49 5.10
C GLU A 86 -5.45 11.46 4.01
N ILE A 87 -6.42 10.57 4.25
CA ILE A 87 -6.93 9.66 3.24
C ILE A 87 -7.76 10.48 2.25
N MET A 88 -7.40 10.39 0.96
CA MET A 88 -8.20 10.97 -0.09
C MET A 88 -9.36 10.03 -0.42
N HIS A 89 -10.57 10.56 -0.30
CA HIS A 89 -11.82 9.89 -0.68
C HIS A 89 -12.30 10.40 -2.04
N THR A 90 -12.94 9.54 -2.83
CA THR A 90 -13.56 9.97 -4.09
C THR A 90 -14.96 9.37 -4.26
N PRO A 91 -16.00 10.21 -4.40
CA PRO A 91 -17.37 9.72 -4.53
C PRO A 91 -17.66 9.06 -5.89
N THR A 92 -16.75 9.13 -6.86
CA THR A 92 -16.97 8.66 -8.24
C THR A 92 -16.28 7.32 -8.56
N LEU A 93 -15.55 6.73 -7.62
CA LEU A 93 -14.98 5.39 -7.74
C LEU A 93 -15.41 4.57 -6.52
N ASN A 94 -16.07 3.41 -6.74
CA ASN A 94 -16.45 2.46 -5.68
C ASN A 94 -15.28 2.24 -4.71
N GLU A 95 -15.48 2.29 -3.40
CA GLU A 95 -14.37 2.25 -2.45
C GLU A 95 -13.68 0.87 -2.45
N ALA A 96 -12.35 0.83 -2.37
CA ALA A 96 -11.58 -0.43 -2.46
C ALA A 96 -11.99 -1.53 -1.44
N PRO A 97 -12.39 -1.18 -0.19
CA PRO A 97 -12.92 -2.16 0.77
C PRO A 97 -14.18 -2.90 0.29
N GLU A 98 -14.98 -2.33 -0.62
CA GLU A 98 -16.20 -2.96 -1.14
C GLU A 98 -15.92 -4.25 -1.94
N TYR A 99 -14.66 -4.47 -2.34
CA TYR A 99 -14.21 -5.66 -3.05
C TYR A 99 -13.13 -6.45 -2.29
N GLY A 100 -12.99 -6.21 -0.98
CA GLY A 100 -12.04 -6.94 -0.12
C GLY A 100 -10.58 -6.50 -0.22
N ALA A 101 -10.29 -5.38 -0.89
CA ALA A 101 -8.93 -4.86 -1.03
C ALA A 101 -8.64 -3.75 -0.02
N SER A 102 -7.68 -3.97 0.89
CA SER A 102 -7.23 -2.95 1.84
C SER A 102 -6.20 -1.99 1.21
N PHE A 103 -6.66 -0.92 0.57
CA PHE A 103 -5.85 0.26 0.21
C PHE A 103 -6.71 1.52 0.14
N SER A 104 -6.11 2.70 0.30
CA SER A 104 -6.80 3.99 0.10
C SER A 104 -6.79 4.42 -1.38
N ARG A 105 -7.80 5.15 -1.86
CA ARG A 105 -7.80 5.70 -3.24
C ARG A 105 -6.66 6.69 -3.48
N GLY A 106 -6.23 7.35 -2.41
CA GLY A 106 -4.92 7.97 -2.32
C GLY A 106 -4.66 8.50 -0.91
N LEU A 107 -3.47 9.04 -0.70
CA LEU A 107 -3.08 9.75 0.52
C LEU A 107 -2.51 11.12 0.17
N GLN A 108 -2.92 12.13 0.92
CA GLN A 108 -2.31 13.45 0.91
C GLN A 108 -1.38 13.57 2.11
N LEU A 109 -0.15 13.98 1.86
CA LEU A 109 0.81 14.42 2.86
C LEU A 109 0.95 15.94 2.75
N SER A 110 0.54 16.66 3.78
CA SER A 110 0.74 18.10 3.92
C SER A 110 1.94 18.36 4.83
N LEU A 111 2.95 19.03 4.28
CA LEU A 111 4.11 19.55 5.00
C LEU A 111 4.01 21.09 5.03
N PRO A 112 4.79 21.79 5.87
CA PRO A 112 4.70 23.24 5.97
C PRO A 112 4.88 24.00 4.65
N ASP A 113 5.65 23.45 3.71
CA ASP A 113 6.02 24.09 2.45
C ASP A 113 5.39 23.44 1.19
N LYS A 114 4.79 22.27 1.31
CA LYS A 114 4.29 21.51 0.16
C LYS A 114 3.22 20.48 0.52
N HIS A 115 2.44 20.12 -0.49
CA HIS A 115 1.56 18.96 -0.46
C HIS A 115 2.06 17.90 -1.44
N ILE A 116 2.08 16.64 -1.01
CA ILE A 116 2.42 15.49 -1.84
C ILE A 116 1.18 14.59 -1.90
N LEU A 117 0.76 14.27 -3.12
CA LEU A 117 -0.40 13.41 -3.36
C LEU A 117 0.05 12.06 -3.88
N PHE A 118 -0.24 11.01 -3.12
CA PHE A 118 -0.04 9.63 -3.51
C PHE A 118 -1.33 9.06 -4.07
N ILE A 119 -1.37 8.82 -5.38
CA ILE A 119 -2.55 8.30 -6.08
C ILE A 119 -2.43 6.79 -6.26
N SER A 120 -3.49 6.05 -5.90
CA SER A 120 -3.53 4.59 -6.09
C SER A 120 -3.77 4.17 -7.53
N GLY A 121 -3.45 2.92 -7.82
CA GLY A 121 -3.72 2.34 -9.14
C GLY A 121 -5.21 2.38 -9.43
N THR A 122 -5.60 3.13 -10.46
CA THR A 122 -6.99 3.20 -10.92
C THR A 122 -7.18 2.30 -12.13
N LYS A 123 -8.02 1.27 -12.00
CA LYS A 123 -8.48 0.48 -13.16
C LYS A 123 -9.79 1.06 -13.66
N ALA A 124 -9.86 1.38 -14.95
CA ALA A 124 -11.15 1.65 -15.58
C ALA A 124 -11.98 0.36 -15.59
N ARG A 125 -13.09 0.32 -14.85
CA ARG A 125 -14.16 -0.66 -15.10
C ARG A 125 -15.23 0.06 -15.90
N ARG A 126 -15.49 -0.40 -17.12
CA ARG A 126 -16.76 -0.12 -17.77
C ARG A 126 -17.80 -1.00 -17.08
N THR A 127 -18.80 -0.36 -16.48
CA THR A 127 -20.06 -0.97 -16.04
C THR A 127 -20.83 -1.52 -17.24
#